data_AF-A0A5D3CA33-F1
#
_entry.id   AF-A0A5D3CA33-F1
#
_cell.length_a   1.000
_cell.length_b   1.000
_cell.length_c   1.000
_cell.angle_alpha   90.00
_cell.angle_beta   90.00
_cell.angle_gamma   90.00
#
_symmetry.space_group_name_H-M   'P 1'
#
loop_
_entity.id
_entity.type
_entity.pdbx_description
1 polymer ?
#
loop_
_entity_poly.entity_id
_entity_poly.type
_entity_poly.pdbx_seq_one_letter_code
_entity_poly.pdbx_strand_id
1 'polypeptide(L)'
;MQMQKFHQRRKSQRGITVMVKGSGIPLYGGGASLGSVNGKPVEPVPMNLQFTVRSRANVLGKLVKPKFYKSVDCSVLMDPTNMNKPISLKNKCTYRSSA
;
A
#
# COMPACT_ATOMS: atom_id res chain seq x y z
N MET A 1 -6.09 5.47 -6.00
CA MET A 1 -6.48 4.55 -4.90
C MET A 1 -7.86 4.96 -4.42
N GLN A 2 -8.85 4.06 -4.49
CA GLN A 2 -10.20 4.35 -4.00
C GLN A 2 -10.53 3.41 -2.85
N MET A 3 -10.85 4.00 -1.69
CA MET A 3 -11.24 3.28 -0.50
C MET A 3 -12.60 3.80 -0.07
N GLN A 4 -13.59 2.90 0.04
CA GLN A 4 -14.93 3.31 0.45
C GLN A 4 -14.91 3.86 1.87
N LYS A 5 -15.69 4.91 2.11
CA LYS A 5 -15.89 5.43 3.46
C LYS A 5 -16.52 4.34 4.31
N PHE A 6 -15.89 4.02 5.43
CA PHE A 6 -16.37 3.02 6.35
C PHE A 6 -16.34 3.59 7.78
N HIS A 7 -17.25 3.10 8.61
CA HIS A 7 -17.24 3.37 10.03
C HIS A 7 -16.79 2.11 10.77
N GLN A 8 -15.96 2.28 11.80
CA GLN A 8 -15.46 1.20 12.64
C GLN A 8 -15.71 1.56 14.10
N ARG A 9 -16.33 0.65 14.84
CA ARG A 9 -16.62 0.83 16.27
C ARG A 9 -15.31 0.75 17.06
N ARG A 10 -15.31 1.33 18.26
CA ARG A 10 -14.18 1.22 19.19
C ARG A 10 -13.91 -0.26 19.51
N LYS A 11 -12.63 -0.66 19.53
CA LYS A 11 -12.16 -2.03 19.80
C LYS A 11 -12.59 -3.11 18.78
N SER A 12 -13.15 -2.75 17.62
CA SER A 12 -13.38 -3.73 16.55
C SER A 12 -12.22 -3.75 15.56
N GLN A 13 -12.11 -4.81 14.76
CA GLN A 13 -11.23 -4.90 13.59
C GLN A 13 -12.06 -5.17 12.35
N ARG A 14 -11.65 -4.62 11.19
CA ARG A 14 -12.30 -4.87 9.90
C ARG A 14 -11.24 -4.97 8.80
N GLY A 15 -11.26 -6.06 8.05
CA GLY A 15 -10.48 -6.19 6.82
C GLY A 15 -11.09 -5.32 5.72
N ILE A 16 -10.24 -4.65 4.94
CA ILE A 16 -10.66 -3.81 3.81
C ILE A 16 -9.82 -4.19 2.61
N THR A 17 -10.49 -4.43 1.49
CA THR A 17 -9.84 -4.66 0.20
C THR A 17 -9.83 -3.35 -0.59
N VAL A 18 -8.65 -2.93 -1.04
CA VAL A 18 -8.46 -1.73 -1.85
C VAL A 18 -7.70 -2.09 -3.11
N MET A 19 -8.12 -1.53 -4.25
CA MET A 19 -7.39 -1.67 -5.51
C MET A 19 -6.43 -0.49 -5.69
N VAL A 20 -5.16 -0.81 -5.85
CA VAL A 20 -4.10 0.14 -6.21
C VAL A 20 -3.65 -0.18 -7.62
N LYS A 21 -3.84 0.77 -8.54
CA LYS A 21 -3.40 0.67 -9.93
C LYS A 21 -2.27 1.67 -10.14
N GLY A 22 -1.09 1.16 -10.50
CA GLY A 22 0.00 1.97 -11.03
C GLY A 22 -0.26 2.29 -12.50
N SER A 23 0.09 3.50 -12.93
CA SER A 23 0.07 3.90 -14.34
C SER A 23 1.42 4.52 -14.66
N GLY A 24 2.05 4.07 -15.75
CA GLY A 24 3.37 4.55 -16.17
C GLY A 24 4.45 4.40 -15.10
N ILE A 25 4.45 3.32 -14.31
CA ILE A 25 5.50 3.07 -13.33
C ILE A 25 6.81 2.86 -14.10
N PRO A 26 7.79 3.79 -13.99
CA PRO A 26 9.05 3.64 -14.68
C PRO A 26 9.81 2.47 -14.06
N LEU A 27 10.09 1.45 -14.86
CA LEU A 27 10.96 0.34 -14.45
C LEU A 27 12.40 0.53 -14.93
N TYR A 28 12.61 1.49 -15.84
CA TYR A 28 13.93 1.83 -16.34
C TYR A 28 14.79 2.40 -15.19
N GLY A 29 16.00 1.88 -15.02
CA GLY A 29 16.90 2.25 -13.93
C GLY A 29 16.75 1.42 -12.64
N GLY A 30 15.78 0.51 -12.56
CA GLY A 30 15.55 -0.37 -11.40
C GLY A 30 16.51 -1.55 -11.24
N GLY A 31 17.57 -1.65 -12.06
CA GLY A 31 18.63 -2.66 -11.93
C GLY A 31 18.29 -4.07 -12.40
N ALA A 32 17.01 -4.42 -12.58
CA ALA A 32 16.66 -5.60 -13.39
C ALA A 32 17.16 -5.31 -14.81
N SER A 33 18.03 -6.18 -15.34
CA SER A 33 18.72 -6.02 -16.63
C SER A 33 17.84 -5.28 -17.63
N LEU A 34 18.38 -4.30 -18.34
CA LEU A 34 17.69 -3.32 -19.21
C LEU A 34 16.71 -3.89 -20.29
N GLY A 35 16.43 -5.19 -20.30
CA GLY A 35 15.42 -5.86 -21.11
C GLY A 35 14.19 -6.34 -20.32
N SER A 36 13.08 -6.42 -21.05
CA SER A 36 11.85 -7.11 -20.64
C SER A 36 11.51 -8.14 -21.72
N VAL A 37 11.10 -9.34 -21.31
CA VAL A 37 10.60 -10.37 -22.23
C VAL A 37 9.09 -10.47 -22.05
N ASN A 38 8.32 -10.21 -23.12
CA ASN A 38 6.86 -10.26 -23.11
C ASN A 38 6.20 -9.41 -22.01
N GLY A 39 6.76 -8.23 -21.72
CA GLY A 39 6.26 -7.32 -20.68
C GLY A 39 6.56 -7.77 -19.24
N LYS A 40 7.37 -8.82 -19.05
CA LYS A 40 7.86 -9.27 -17.73
C LYS A 40 9.30 -8.79 -17.52
N PRO A 41 9.69 -8.39 -16.31
CA PRO A 41 11.10 -8.19 -15.99
C PRO A 41 11.86 -9.51 -16.16
N VAL A 42 13.13 -9.47 -16.56
CA VAL A 42 13.99 -10.67 -16.60
C VAL A 42 14.44 -11.07 -15.20
N GLU A 43 14.70 -10.06 -14.36
CA GLU A 43 15.15 -10.22 -12.98
C GLU A 43 14.15 -9.61 -11.98
N PRO A 44 14.15 -10.04 -10.70
CA PRO A 44 13.30 -9.46 -9.67
C PRO A 44 13.51 -7.95 -9.50
N VAL A 45 12.40 -7.20 -9.45
CA VAL A 45 12.43 -5.74 -9.26
C VAL A 45 11.97 -5.38 -7.85
N PRO A 46 12.82 -4.80 -6.99
CA PRO A 46 12.40 -4.28 -5.71
C PRO A 46 11.63 -2.97 -5.88
N MET A 47 10.50 -2.84 -5.19
CA MET A 47 9.63 -1.67 -5.21
C MET A 47 9.20 -1.33 -3.78
N ASN A 48 8.94 -0.05 -3.52
CA ASN A 48 8.34 0.39 -2.27
C ASN A 48 6.91 0.88 -2.50
N LEU A 49 5.95 0.23 -1.85
CA LEU A 49 4.55 0.63 -1.83
C LEU A 49 4.32 1.58 -0.64
N GLN A 50 4.23 2.87 -0.94
CA GLN A 50 3.98 3.92 0.05
C GLN A 50 2.57 4.48 -0.10
N PHE A 51 1.83 4.55 1.02
CA PHE A 51 0.51 5.17 1.06
C PHE A 51 0.16 5.67 2.46
N THR A 52 -0.74 6.65 2.55
CA THR A 52 -1.22 7.19 3.82
C THR A 52 -2.70 6.87 4.01
N VAL A 53 -3.02 6.23 5.14
CA VAL A 53 -4.40 6.03 5.59
C VAL A 53 -4.82 7.23 6.42
N ARG A 54 -5.83 7.95 5.95
CA ARG A 54 -6.44 9.08 6.65
C ARG A 54 -7.73 8.63 7.33
N SER A 55 -7.83 8.84 8.64
CA SER A 55 -9.05 8.57 9.40
C SER A 55 -9.50 9.80 10.19
N ARG A 56 -10.78 9.78 10.60
CA ARG A 56 -11.38 10.81 11.46
C ARG A 56 -12.15 10.10 12.57
N ALA A 57 -12.05 10.60 13.79
CA ALA A 57 -12.84 10.09 14.90
C ALA A 57 -13.42 11.26 15.71
N ASN A 58 -14.60 11.07 16.26
CA ASN A 58 -15.21 11.96 17.24
C ASN A 58 -14.62 11.62 18.61
N VAL A 59 -13.74 12.46 19.15
CA VAL A 59 -13.12 12.20 20.47
C VAL A 59 -13.89 12.87 21.60
N LEU A 60 -14.60 13.97 21.32
CA LEU A 60 -15.52 14.67 22.24
C LEU A 60 -16.80 15.04 21.48
N GLY A 61 -17.67 14.05 21.28
CA GLY A 61 -18.91 14.25 20.50
C GLY A 61 -18.65 14.77 19.09
N LYS A 62 -19.57 15.57 18.53
CA LYS A 62 -19.37 16.21 17.22
C LYS A 62 -18.44 17.43 17.28
N LEU A 63 -18.06 17.89 18.48
CA LEU A 63 -17.30 19.11 18.70
C LEU A 63 -15.82 18.95 18.29
N VAL A 64 -15.22 17.79 18.57
CA VAL A 64 -13.80 17.54 18.30
C VAL A 64 -13.64 16.33 17.39
N LYS A 65 -13.22 16.60 16.13
CA LYS A 65 -12.99 15.64 15.05
C LYS A 65 -11.54 15.68 14.54
N PRO A 66 -10.56 15.19 15.31
CA PRO A 66 -9.18 15.10 14.84
C PRO A 66 -9.07 14.24 13.58
N LYS A 67 -8.04 14.51 12.80
CA LYS A 67 -7.65 13.75 11.62
C LYS A 67 -6.40 12.97 11.98
N PHE A 68 -6.45 11.65 11.91
CA PHE A 68 -5.29 10.81 12.12
C PHE A 68 -4.71 10.41 10.77
N TYR A 69 -3.38 10.44 10.67
CA TYR A 69 -2.66 9.99 9.50
C TYR A 69 -1.76 8.83 9.89
N LYS A 70 -1.91 7.72 9.16
CA LYS A 70 -1.04 6.56 9.29
C LYS A 70 -0.34 6.33 7.97
N SER A 71 0.94 6.68 7.91
CA SER A 71 1.78 6.39 6.76
C SER A 71 2.25 4.94 6.83
N VAL A 72 2.16 4.26 5.70
CA VAL A 72 2.53 2.87 5.52
C VAL A 72 3.55 2.82 4.39
N ASP A 73 4.69 2.18 4.66
CA ASP A 73 5.73 1.91 3.67
C ASP A 73 6.00 0.41 3.68
N CYS A 74 5.76 -0.26 2.55
CA CYS A 74 5.95 -1.69 2.40
C CYS A 74 6.96 -2.00 1.29
N SER A 75 7.93 -2.85 1.59
CA SER A 75 8.82 -3.39 0.56
C SER A 75 8.13 -4.53 -0.20
N VAL A 76 8.12 -4.44 -1.52
CA VAL A 76 7.51 -5.39 -2.45
C VAL A 76 8.59 -5.85 -3.43
N LEU A 77 8.74 -7.15 -3.59
CA LEU A 77 9.62 -7.72 -4.61
C LEU A 77 8.75 -8.25 -5.75
N MET A 78 8.88 -7.65 -6.93
CA MET A 78 8.20 -8.11 -8.13
C MET A 78 9.03 -9.21 -8.78
N ASP A 79 8.66 -10.44 -8.51
CA ASP A 79 9.30 -11.64 -9.05
C ASP A 79 8.65 -12.05 -10.39
N PRO A 80 9.40 -12.09 -11.51
CA PRO A 80 8.91 -12.51 -12.81
C PRO A 80 8.25 -13.89 -12.85
N THR A 81 8.71 -14.82 -12.00
CA THR A 81 8.19 -16.19 -11.93
C THR A 81 6.85 -16.27 -11.20
N ASN A 82 6.53 -15.25 -10.38
CA ASN A 82 5.35 -15.19 -9.53
C ASN A 82 4.42 -14.03 -9.87
N MET A 83 4.46 -13.54 -11.11
CA MET A 83 3.52 -12.53 -11.57
C MET A 83 2.06 -13.02 -11.51
N ASN A 84 1.15 -12.11 -11.19
CA ASN A 84 -0.29 -12.35 -10.97
C ASN A 84 -0.63 -13.25 -9.75
N LYS A 85 0.35 -13.59 -8.90
CA LYS A 85 0.08 -14.26 -7.63
C LYS A 85 -0.03 -13.24 -6.49
N PRO A 86 -0.90 -13.48 -5.49
CA PRO A 86 -0.95 -12.65 -4.30
C PRO A 86 0.39 -12.64 -3.55
N ILE A 87 0.90 -11.44 -3.25
CA ILE A 87 2.10 -11.26 -2.44
C ILE A 87 1.68 -10.90 -1.02
N SER A 88 2.11 -11.69 -0.04
CA SER A 88 1.90 -11.35 1.36
C SER A 88 2.83 -10.20 1.77
N LEU A 89 2.24 -9.14 2.33
CA LEU A 89 2.93 -7.99 2.92
C LEU A 89 3.15 -8.13 4.44
N LYS A 90 2.85 -9.31 5.00
CA LYS A 90 3.04 -9.57 6.43
C LYS A 90 4.51 -9.36 6.79
N ASN A 91 4.77 -8.55 7.82
CA ASN A 91 6.10 -8.18 8.30
C ASN A 91 7.00 -7.44 7.29
N LYS A 92 6.47 -7.00 6.14
CA LYS A 92 7.23 -6.23 5.13
C LYS A 92 6.94 -4.74 5.16
N CYS A 93 6.11 -4.29 6.10
CA CYS A 93 5.63 -2.93 6.18
C CYS A 93 6.06 -2.25 7.47
N THR A 94 6.45 -0.99 7.37
CA THR A 94 6.66 -0.08 8.49
C THR A 94 5.47 0.88 8.60
N TYR A 95 5.14 1.25 9.84
CA TYR A 95 3.98 2.08 10.15
C TYR A 95 4.40 3.31 10.95
N ARG A 96 4.01 4.50 10.51
CA ARG A 96 4.22 5.76 11.23
C ARG A 96 2.88 6.45 11.45
N SER A 97 2.58 6.83 12.69
CA SER A 97 1.34 7.52 13.05
C SER A 97 1.61 8.94 13.51
N SER A 98 0.85 9.90 12.98
CA SER A 98 0.80 11.29 13.44
C SER A 98 -0.64 11.67 13.80
N ALA A 99 -0.81 12.29 14.95
CA ALA A 99 -2.08 12.77 15.49
C ALA A 99 -2.39 14.21 15.06
#